data_AF-A0A2U1NID9-F1
#
_entry.id   AF-A0A2U1NID9-F1
#
_cell.length_a   1.000
_cell.length_b   1.000
_cell.length_c   1.000
_cell.angle_alpha   90.00
_cell.angle_beta   90.00
_cell.angle_gamma   90.00
#
_symmetry.space_group_name_H-M   'P 1'
#
loop_
_entity.id
_entity.type
_entity.pdbx_description
1 polymer ?
#
loop_
_entity_poly.entity_id
_entity_poly.type
_entity_poly.pdbx_seq_one_letter_code
_entity_poly.pdbx_strand_id
1 'polypeptide(L)'
;MDSKSSVLHSQSKSTVGTPAYIAPEVLTRQEYDGNIADMWSRGVTLYVMLGGGYPFEDPNEPEDFRKTIHRILEVQYSIPENIELSPECRHLISRIFVGEPAQHLKKW
;
A
#
# COMPACT_ATOMS: atom_id res chain seq x y z
N MET A 1 37.72 -1.95 22.48
CA MET A 1 36.81 -1.01 23.19
C MET A 1 35.90 -0.45 22.12
N ASP A 2 34.96 -1.31 21.74
CA ASP A 2 34.08 -1.18 20.59
C ASP A 2 32.89 -0.29 20.93
N SER A 3 32.48 0.58 19.99
CA SER A 3 31.07 1.02 19.92
C SER A 3 30.71 1.68 18.59
N LYS A 4 29.91 0.92 17.83
CA LYS A 4 28.66 1.32 17.16
C LYS A 4 28.72 2.27 15.96
N SER A 5 28.62 1.68 14.77
CA SER A 5 27.67 2.12 13.74
C SER A 5 27.12 0.88 13.02
N SER A 6 26.10 0.26 13.61
CA SER A 6 25.30 -0.76 12.95
C SER A 6 24.38 -0.08 11.94
N VAL A 7 24.87 0.06 10.71
CA VAL A 7 24.04 0.35 9.54
C VAL A 7 23.04 -0.80 9.40
N LEU A 8 21.79 -0.56 9.76
CA LEU A 8 20.69 -1.51 9.57
C LEU A 8 20.35 -1.54 8.08
N HIS A 9 21.13 -2.30 7.31
CA HIS A 9 20.77 -2.64 5.94
C HIS A 9 19.68 -3.71 5.99
N SER A 10 18.42 -3.28 6.08
CA SER A 10 17.27 -4.16 5.90
C SER A 10 17.23 -4.61 4.42
N GLN A 11 18.04 -5.60 4.09
CA GLN A 11 17.90 -6.37 2.85
C GLN A 11 17.12 -7.64 3.16
N SER A 12 15.79 -7.57 3.03
CA SER A 12 14.95 -8.76 3.02
C SER A 12 15.22 -9.55 1.74
N LYS A 13 16.03 -10.62 1.83
CA LYS A 13 16.35 -11.55 0.73
C LYS A 13 15.22 -12.56 0.41
N SER A 14 13.99 -12.27 0.80
CA SER A 14 12.83 -13.10 0.46
C SER A 14 11.58 -12.23 0.53
N THR A 15 10.77 -12.25 -0.54
CA THR A 15 9.45 -11.61 -0.57
C THR A 15 8.50 -12.47 0.28
N VAL A 16 8.62 -12.39 1.60
CA VAL A 16 7.67 -13.00 2.54
C VAL A 16 6.76 -11.89 3.02
N GLY A 17 5.56 -11.82 2.46
CA GLY A 17 4.54 -10.82 2.78
C GLY A 17 3.52 -10.67 1.66
N THR A 18 2.31 -10.21 1.96
CA THR A 18 1.32 -9.90 0.94
C THR A 18 1.76 -8.65 0.18
N PRO A 19 1.99 -8.71 -1.15
CA PRO A 19 2.52 -7.58 -1.92
C PRO A 19 1.60 -6.35 -1.91
N ALA A 20 0.31 -6.53 -1.59
CA ALA A 20 -0.66 -5.46 -1.42
C ALA A 20 -0.18 -4.34 -0.47
N TYR A 21 0.64 -4.65 0.55
CA TYR A 21 1.15 -3.67 1.52
C TYR A 21 2.30 -2.80 1.00
N ILE A 22 2.89 -3.15 -0.15
CA ILE A 22 4.03 -2.42 -0.71
C ILE A 22 3.51 -1.21 -1.49
N ALA A 23 3.93 -0.01 -1.09
CA ALA A 23 3.55 1.23 -1.76
C ALA A 23 4.18 1.33 -3.17
N PRO A 24 3.53 2.00 -4.13
CA PRO A 24 4.03 2.10 -5.51
C PRO A 24 5.41 2.78 -5.61
N GLU A 25 5.71 3.75 -4.73
CA GLU A 25 7.02 4.39 -4.66
C GLU A 25 8.13 3.46 -4.17
N VAL A 26 7.82 2.46 -3.34
CA VAL A 26 8.78 1.44 -2.88
C VAL A 26 9.15 0.49 -4.03
N LEU A 27 8.21 0.25 -4.96
CA LEU A 27 8.43 -0.60 -6.14
C LEU A 27 9.21 0.13 -7.25
N THR A 28 9.07 1.45 -7.33
CA THR A 28 9.58 2.25 -8.46
C THR A 28 10.84 3.05 -8.14
N ARG A 29 11.08 3.39 -6.88
CA ARG A 29 12.19 4.27 -6.48
C ARG A 29 13.26 3.53 -5.70
N GLN A 30 14.50 3.97 -5.89
CA GLN A 30 15.65 3.52 -5.10
C GLN A 30 15.66 4.14 -3.69
N GLU A 31 15.10 5.34 -3.54
CA GLU A 31 14.90 6.04 -2.26
C GLU A 31 13.44 6.51 -2.15
N TYR A 32 12.82 6.30 -0.98
CA TYR A 32 11.43 6.66 -0.69
C TYR A 32 11.29 7.21 0.73
N ASP A 33 10.23 7.98 0.98
CA ASP A 33 9.87 8.43 2.33
C ASP A 33 9.10 7.31 3.05
N GLY A 34 9.71 6.72 4.07
CA GLY A 34 9.12 5.63 4.84
C GLY A 34 7.78 6.01 5.49
N ASN A 35 7.56 7.28 5.85
CA ASN A 35 6.29 7.70 6.43
C ASN A 35 5.15 7.68 5.40
N ILE A 36 5.45 8.02 4.14
CA ILE A 36 4.46 7.99 3.05
C ILE A 36 4.14 6.54 2.69
N ALA A 37 5.16 5.68 2.60
CA ALA A 37 4.97 4.25 2.40
C ALA A 37 4.17 3.60 3.54
N ASP A 38 4.36 4.04 4.79
CA ASP A 38 3.57 3.58 5.93
C ASP A 38 2.10 4.03 5.89
N MET A 39 1.80 5.18 5.27
CA MET A 39 0.40 5.59 5.06
C MET A 39 -0.32 4.63 4.10
N TRP A 40 0.37 4.18 3.05
CA TRP A 40 -0.17 3.17 2.14
C TRP A 40 -0.53 1.88 2.88
N SER A 41 0.42 1.33 3.66
CA SER A 41 0.20 0.07 4.38
C SER A 41 -0.96 0.17 5.38
N ARG A 42 -1.12 1.32 6.05
CA ARG A 42 -2.30 1.62 6.90
C ARG A 42 -3.61 1.65 6.11
N GLY A 43 -3.60 2.19 4.89
CA GLY A 43 -4.75 2.16 3.99
C GLY A 43 -5.15 0.74 3.61
N VAL A 44 -4.17 -0.10 3.29
CA VAL A 44 -4.38 -1.53 2.99
C VAL A 44 -4.99 -2.25 4.19
N THR A 45 -4.44 -2.04 5.39
CA THR A 45 -5.01 -2.60 6.63
C THR A 45 -6.46 -2.15 6.84
N LEU A 46 -6.74 -0.85 6.70
CA LEU A 46 -8.09 -0.32 6.83
C LEU A 46 -9.05 -0.96 5.83
N TYR A 47 -8.64 -1.08 4.57
CA TYR A 47 -9.43 -1.72 3.53
C TYR A 47 -9.73 -3.19 3.84
N VAL A 48 -8.72 -3.94 4.29
CA VAL A 48 -8.86 -5.34 4.69
C VAL A 48 -9.81 -5.49 5.88
N MET A 49 -9.75 -4.59 6.87
CA MET A 49 -10.66 -4.59 8.02
C MET A 49 -12.12 -4.34 7.61
N LEU A 50 -12.33 -3.50 6.59
CA LEU A 50 -13.66 -3.12 6.13
C LEU A 50 -14.28 -4.15 5.16
N GLY A 51 -13.48 -4.76 4.30
CA GLY A 51 -13.97 -5.61 3.21
C GLY A 51 -13.51 -7.06 3.23
N GLY A 52 -12.61 -7.44 4.13
CA GLY A 52 -12.12 -8.82 4.26
C GLY A 52 -11.27 -9.32 3.10
N GLY A 53 -10.86 -8.44 2.18
CA GLY A 53 -10.03 -8.75 1.02
C GLY A 53 -9.02 -7.65 0.73
N TYR A 54 -8.03 -7.92 -0.12
CA TYR A 54 -6.99 -6.95 -0.46
C TYR A 54 -7.43 -6.00 -1.59
N PRO A 55 -7.08 -4.70 -1.51
CA PRO A 55 -7.56 -3.70 -2.47
C PRO A 55 -7.04 -3.91 -3.90
N PHE A 56 -5.86 -4.49 -4.06
CA PHE A 56 -5.15 -4.61 -5.35
C PHE A 56 -5.02 -6.05 -5.85
N GLU A 57 -5.57 -7.03 -5.14
CA GLU A 57 -5.63 -8.40 -5.65
C GLU A 57 -6.70 -8.53 -6.74
N ASP A 58 -6.45 -9.41 -7.71
CA ASP A 58 -7.47 -9.76 -8.69
C ASP A 58 -8.48 -10.72 -8.05
N PRO A 59 -9.79 -10.41 -8.04
CA PRO A 59 -10.80 -11.32 -7.48
C PRO A 59 -10.83 -12.70 -8.16
N ASN A 60 -10.41 -12.80 -9.41
CA ASN A 60 -10.37 -14.07 -10.16
C ASN A 60 -9.04 -14.80 -9.99
N GLU A 61 -7.95 -14.08 -9.70
CA GLU A 61 -6.58 -14.60 -9.63
C GLU A 61 -5.81 -13.97 -8.44
N PRO A 62 -6.24 -14.24 -7.19
CA PRO A 62 -5.70 -13.58 -6.00
C PRO A 62 -4.23 -13.93 -5.71
N GLU A 63 -3.74 -15.07 -6.22
CA GLU A 63 -2.35 -15.50 -6.07
C GLU A 63 -1.42 -14.96 -7.17
N ASP A 64 -1.93 -14.21 -8.16
CA ASP A 64 -1.11 -13.59 -9.19
C ASP A 64 -0.47 -12.28 -8.66
N PHE A 65 0.73 -12.44 -8.12
CA PHE A 65 1.52 -11.33 -7.63
C PHE A 65 1.88 -10.31 -8.71
N ARG A 66 2.04 -10.72 -9.98
CA ARG A 66 2.40 -9.80 -11.06
C ARG A 66 1.23 -8.86 -11.36
N LYS A 67 0.01 -9.40 -11.38
CA LYS A 67 -1.22 -8.59 -11.51
C LYS A 67 -1.39 -7.66 -10.32
N THR A 68 -1.17 -8.15 -9.11
CA THR A 68 -1.26 -7.34 -7.89
C THR A 68 -0.30 -6.14 -7.96
N ILE A 69 0.95 -6.37 -8.35
CA ILE A 69 1.94 -5.31 -8.53
C ILE A 69 1.51 -4.31 -9.62
N HIS A 70 1.00 -4.78 -10.76
CA HIS A 70 0.50 -3.90 -11.81
C HIS A 70 -0.62 -2.98 -11.29
N ARG A 71 -1.57 -3.55 -10.55
CA ARG A 71 -2.69 -2.81 -9.97
C ARG A 71 -2.24 -1.83 -8.88
N ILE A 72 -1.20 -2.15 -8.11
CA ILE A 72 -0.59 -1.20 -7.17
C ILE A 72 0.00 0.00 -7.91
N LEU A 73 0.77 -0.24 -8.98
CA LEU A 73 1.41 0.82 -9.77
C LEU A 73 0.39 1.74 -10.46
N GLU A 74 -0.74 1.20 -10.89
CA GLU A 74 -1.85 1.96 -11.48
C GLU A 74 -2.87 2.47 -10.45
N VAL A 75 -2.69 2.12 -9.17
CA VAL A 75 -3.62 2.41 -8.05
C VAL A 75 -5.05 1.94 -8.37
N GLN A 76 -5.16 0.75 -8.95
CA GLN A 76 -6.40 0.14 -9.38
C GLN A 76 -7.02 -0.73 -8.29
N TYR A 77 -7.90 -0.13 -7.48
CA TYR A 77 -8.73 -0.81 -6.48
C TYR A 77 -10.22 -0.49 -6.69
N SER A 78 -11.09 -1.32 -6.13
CA SER A 78 -12.55 -1.12 -6.19
C SER A 78 -13.18 -1.56 -4.87
N ILE A 79 -13.94 -0.68 -4.23
CA ILE A 79 -14.69 -1.03 -3.02
C ILE A 79 -15.90 -1.87 -3.44
N PRO A 80 -16.04 -3.12 -2.97
CA PRO A 80 -17.17 -4.00 -3.30
C PRO A 80 -18.53 -3.35 -2.97
N GLU A 81 -19.51 -3.50 -3.86
CA GLU A 81 -20.85 -2.92 -3.69
C GLU A 81 -21.63 -3.54 -2.52
N ASN A 82 -21.28 -4.77 -2.13
CA ASN A 82 -21.88 -5.46 -0.98
C ASN A 82 -21.44 -4.89 0.38
N ILE A 83 -20.57 -3.88 0.40
CA ILE A 83 -20.11 -3.22 1.63
C ILE A 83 -20.68 -1.80 1.68
N GLU A 84 -21.54 -1.55 2.66
CA GLU A 84 -22.03 -0.21 2.98
C GLU A 84 -20.97 0.56 3.77
N LEU A 85 -20.16 1.35 3.05
CA LEU A 85 -19.26 2.33 3.65
C LEU A 85 -19.87 3.72 3.60
N SER A 86 -19.71 4.48 4.69
CA SER A 86 -20.07 5.88 4.73
C SER A 86 -19.29 6.69 3.67
N PRO A 87 -19.84 7.81 3.17
CA PRO A 87 -19.15 8.67 2.23
C PRO A 87 -17.78 9.13 2.73
N GLU A 88 -17.66 9.37 4.03
CA GLU A 88 -16.43 9.80 4.70
C GLU A 88 -15.37 8.70 4.68
N CYS A 89 -15.76 7.44 4.92
CA CYS A 89 -14.86 6.30 4.82
C CYS A 89 -14.36 6.09 3.39
N ARG A 90 -15.24 6.18 2.39
CA ARG A 90 -14.85 6.09 0.96
C ARG A 90 -13.89 7.21 0.58
N HIS A 91 -14.18 8.43 1.04
CA HIS A 91 -13.32 9.58 0.83
C HIS A 91 -11.95 9.39 1.50
N LEU A 92 -11.90 8.92 2.75
CA LEU A 92 -10.65 8.63 3.45
C LEU A 92 -9.78 7.61 2.70
N ILE A 93 -10.36 6.49 2.27
CA ILE A 93 -9.64 5.46 1.50
C ILE A 93 -9.06 6.05 0.20
N SER A 94 -9.86 6.85 -0.52
CA SER A 94 -9.41 7.51 -1.75
C SER A 94 -8.27 8.50 -1.55
N ARG A 95 -8.14 9.06 -0.35
CA ARG A 95 -7.05 9.99 0.01
C ARG A 95 -5.78 9.27 0.45
N ILE A 96 -5.89 8.04 0.93
CA ILE A 96 -4.74 7.21 1.30
C ILE A 96 -4.13 6.54 0.07
N PHE A 97 -4.97 5.97 -0.81
CA PHE A 97 -4.51 5.34 -2.05
C PHE A 97 -4.34 6.36 -3.16
N VAL A 98 -3.25 7.12 -3.07
CA VAL A 98 -2.85 8.09 -4.09
C VAL A 98 -1.47 7.70 -4.61
N GLY A 99 -1.34 7.50 -5.92
CA GLY A 99 -0.10 6.98 -6.53
C GLY A 99 1.07 7.96 -6.50
N GLU A 100 0.79 9.24 -6.23
CA GLU A 100 1.81 10.27 -6.15
C GLU A 100 1.94 10.83 -4.72
N PRO A 101 3.08 10.62 -4.04
CA PRO A 101 3.37 11.11 -2.69
C PRO A 101 3.04 12.60 -2.49
N ALA A 102 3.31 13.43 -3.51
CA ALA A 102 3.08 14.88 -3.47
C ALA A 102 1.59 15.25 -3.36
N GLN A 103 0.68 14.34 -3.72
CA GLN A 103 -0.76 14.58 -3.69
C GLN A 103 -1.42 14.11 -2.37
N HIS A 104 -0.71 13.35 -1.53
CA HIS A 104 -1.18 12.93 -0.21
C HIS A 104 -1.48 14.14 0.68
N LEU A 105 -0.70 15.22 0.51
CA LEU A 105 -0.75 16.44 1.32
C LEU A 105 -0.89 17.72 0.47
N LYS A 106 -1.97 17.85 -0.31
CA LYS A 106 -2.45 19.22 -0.60
C LYS A 106 -2.99 19.81 0.69
N LYS A 107 -2.19 20.73 1.26
CA LYS A 107 -2.44 21.57 2.44
C LYS A 107 -3.92 21.99 2.53
N TRP A 108 -4.46 21.84 3.75
CA TRP A 108 -5.63 22.57 4.22
C TRP A 108 -5.39 24.07 4.16
#